data_AF-A0A0F7LSJ3-F1
#
_entry.id   AF-A0A0F7LSJ3-F1
#
_cell.length_a   1.000
_cell.length_b   1.000
_cell.length_c   1.000
_cell.angle_alpha   90.00
_cell.angle_beta   90.00
_cell.angle_gamma   90.00
#
_symmetry.space_group_name_H-M   'P 1'
#
loop_
_entity.id
_entity.type
_entity.pdbx_description
1 polymer ?
#
loop_
_entity_poly.entity_id
_entity_poly.type
_entity_poly.pdbx_seq_one_letter_code
_entity_poly.pdbx_strand_id
1 'polypeptide(L)'
;MDLEKLRKLTLSSGFTFKELLMMQRTFKNLNDDERRYVIKYYTKNDNIYNVIIVLAEDAGDPVLFFTLMYAGCIIMEIFLYDENSISYLSLVSILYIISTIICICYKSFYHRYRYNLFTCIKLVIFYIRFRIKEHLKQL
;
A
#
# COMPACT_ATOMS: atom_id res chain seq x y z
N MET A 1 0.59 11.82 22.65
CA MET A 1 0.91 10.62 21.85
C MET A 1 2.05 9.90 22.55
N ASP A 2 1.96 8.59 22.67
CA ASP A 2 2.94 7.77 23.38
C ASP A 2 4.22 7.61 22.53
N LEU A 3 5.32 8.23 22.95
CA LEU A 3 6.61 8.20 22.24
C LEU A 3 7.16 6.78 22.09
N GLU A 4 6.86 5.90 23.05
CA GLU A 4 7.34 4.52 23.03
C GLU A 4 6.68 3.73 21.90
N LYS A 5 5.38 3.96 21.66
CA LYS A 5 4.64 3.34 20.54
C LYS A 5 5.16 3.77 19.19
N LEU A 6 5.46 5.06 19.00
CA LEU A 6 6.12 5.56 17.80
C LEU A 6 7.49 4.91 17.59
N ARG A 7 8.30 4.80 18.65
CA ARG A 7 9.63 4.20 18.56
C ARG A 7 9.57 2.74 18.11
N LYS A 8 8.64 1.96 18.65
CA LYS A 8 8.37 0.56 18.22
C LYS A 8 7.90 0.51 16.76
N LEU A 9 7.05 1.45 16.35
CA LEU A 9 6.59 1.59 14.96
C LEU A 9 7.73 1.91 13.99
N THR A 10 8.59 2.87 14.31
CA THR A 10 9.78 3.22 13.51
C THR A 10 10.64 1.98 13.25
N LEU A 11 10.89 1.18 14.30
CA LEU A 11 11.71 -0.02 14.22
C LEU A 11 11.07 -1.16 13.40
N SER A 12 9.74 -1.28 13.43
CA SER A 12 9.02 -2.40 12.77
C SER A 12 8.52 -2.08 11.36
N SER A 13 8.35 -0.80 11.02
CA SER A 13 7.75 -0.36 9.75
C SER A 13 8.75 0.17 8.72
N GLY A 14 9.95 0.56 9.14
CA GLY A 14 10.94 1.20 8.25
C GLY A 14 10.63 2.67 7.92
N PHE A 15 9.58 3.24 8.52
CA PHE A 15 9.34 4.68 8.49
C PHE A 15 10.22 5.41 9.49
N THR A 16 10.67 6.60 9.12
CA THR A 16 11.33 7.54 10.03
C THR A 16 10.31 8.17 10.97
N PHE A 17 10.78 8.62 12.13
CA PHE A 17 9.93 9.33 13.10
C PHE A 17 9.25 10.57 12.48
N LYS A 18 9.95 11.29 11.59
CA LYS A 18 9.41 12.44 10.85
C LYS A 18 8.26 12.03 9.92
N GLU A 19 8.41 10.93 9.18
CA GLU A 19 7.35 10.39 8.30
C GLU A 19 6.11 10.01 9.12
N LEU A 20 6.29 9.32 10.25
CA LEU A 20 5.18 8.92 11.13
C LEU A 20 4.44 10.13 11.71
N LEU A 21 5.18 11.14 12.18
CA LEU A 21 4.58 12.40 12.65
C LEU A 21 3.82 13.13 11.54
N MET A 22 4.37 13.15 10.32
CA MET A 22 3.72 13.78 9.18
C MET A 22 2.40 13.07 8.86
N MET A 23 2.39 11.73 8.75
CA MET A 23 1.17 10.96 8.51
C MET A 23 0.10 11.20 9.57
N GLN A 24 0.50 11.26 10.85
CA GLN A 24 -0.44 11.54 11.93
C GLN A 24 -1.01 12.96 11.86
N ARG A 25 -0.18 13.97 11.55
CA ARG A 25 -0.64 15.34 11.37
C ARG A 25 -1.60 15.45 10.20
N THR A 26 -1.28 14.79 9.08
CA THR A 26 -2.16 14.73 7.92
C THR A 26 -3.53 14.15 8.27
N PHE A 27 -3.56 13.06 9.03
CA PHE A 27 -4.80 12.46 9.50
C PHE A 27 -5.58 13.37 10.47
N LYS A 28 -4.88 14.07 11.37
CA LYS A 28 -5.49 15.08 12.25
C LYS A 28 -5.94 16.36 11.55
N ASN A 29 -5.53 16.57 10.31
CA ASN A 29 -5.95 17.71 9.50
C ASN A 29 -7.08 17.33 8.52
N LEU A 30 -7.54 16.06 8.56
CA LEU A 30 -8.78 15.66 7.91
C LEU A 30 -9.97 16.42 8.51
N ASN A 31 -10.93 16.78 7.67
CA ASN A 31 -12.23 17.30 8.12
C ASN A 31 -12.91 16.28 9.03
N ASP A 32 -13.75 16.73 9.96
CA ASP A 32 -14.37 15.85 10.96
C ASP A 32 -15.23 14.74 10.34
N ASP A 33 -15.88 15.01 9.20
CA ASP A 33 -16.66 13.99 8.49
C ASP A 33 -15.77 12.95 7.79
N GLU A 34 -14.63 13.40 7.25
CA GLU A 34 -13.62 12.51 6.63
C GLU A 34 -12.94 11.66 7.69
N ARG A 35 -12.59 12.26 8.82
CA ARG A 35 -12.02 11.55 9.95
C ARG A 35 -13.03 10.56 10.52
N ARG A 36 -14.30 10.96 10.70
CA ARG A 36 -15.37 10.04 11.15
C ARG A 36 -15.62 8.92 10.16
N TYR A 37 -15.56 9.19 8.85
CA TYR A 37 -15.66 8.16 7.82
C TYR A 37 -14.51 7.15 7.96
N VAL A 38 -13.27 7.62 8.03
CA VAL A 38 -12.10 6.75 8.17
C VAL A 38 -12.13 5.96 9.49
N ILE A 39 -12.49 6.60 10.61
CA ILE A 39 -12.66 5.94 11.91
C ILE A 39 -13.74 4.86 11.86
N LYS A 40 -14.89 5.18 11.25
CA LYS A 40 -16.05 4.29 11.19
C LYS A 40 -15.76 3.03 10.35
N TYR A 41 -15.11 3.20 9.20
CA TYR A 41 -14.90 2.11 8.25
C TYR A 41 -13.59 1.36 8.44
N TYR A 42 -12.55 2.02 8.96
CA TYR A 42 -11.20 1.44 8.98
C TYR A 42 -10.55 1.43 10.36
N THR A 43 -10.78 2.46 11.18
CA THR A 43 -10.03 2.63 12.43
C THR A 43 -11.00 2.77 13.60
N LYS A 44 -11.50 1.65 14.13
CA LYS A 44 -12.34 1.60 15.36
C LYS A 44 -11.78 2.41 16.55
N ASN A 45 -10.53 2.87 16.48
CA ASN A 45 -9.93 3.84 17.40
C ASN A 45 -8.87 4.73 16.71
N ASP A 46 -8.70 5.95 17.22
CA ASP A 46 -7.88 7.05 16.65
C ASP A 46 -6.35 6.91 16.89
N ASN A 47 -5.85 5.67 16.82
CA ASN A 47 -4.44 5.34 17.06
C ASN A 47 -3.61 5.50 15.78
N ILE A 48 -2.39 6.04 15.90
CA ILE A 48 -1.45 6.24 14.80
C ILE A 48 -1.15 4.96 14.01
N TYR A 49 -1.20 3.79 14.66
CA TYR A 49 -1.06 2.50 13.99
C TYR A 49 -2.16 2.26 12.95
N ASN A 50 -3.41 2.55 13.32
CA ASN A 50 -4.56 2.38 12.45
C ASN A 50 -4.54 3.41 11.30
N VAL A 51 -4.07 4.63 11.57
CA VAL A 51 -3.84 5.65 10.54
C VAL A 51 -2.86 5.15 9.48
N ILE A 52 -1.74 4.55 9.90
CA ILE A 52 -0.75 4.01 8.97
C ILE A 52 -1.34 2.87 8.14
N ILE A 53 -2.13 1.98 8.76
CA ILE A 53 -2.81 0.89 8.04
C ILE A 53 -3.71 1.44 6.94
N VAL A 54 -4.56 2.44 7.24
CA VAL A 54 -5.44 3.04 6.23
C VAL A 54 -4.66 3.61 5.07
N LEU A 55 -3.63 4.42 5.38
CA LEU A 55 -2.79 5.03 4.35
C LEU A 55 -2.04 3.98 3.53
N ALA A 56 -1.70 2.85 4.15
CA ALA A 56 -1.01 1.74 3.51
C ALA A 56 -1.96 0.92 2.64
N GLU A 57 -3.19 0.66 3.07
CA GLU A 57 -4.25 0.01 2.29
C GLU A 57 -4.60 0.81 1.04
N ASP A 58 -4.84 2.11 1.22
CA ASP A 58 -5.16 3.06 0.16
C ASP A 58 -4.00 3.24 -0.86
N ALA A 59 -2.75 3.03 -0.45
CA ALA A 59 -1.60 3.00 -1.36
C ALA A 59 -1.34 1.61 -1.97
N GLY A 60 -1.58 0.56 -1.21
CA GLY A 60 -1.16 -0.81 -1.49
C GLY A 60 -2.18 -1.64 -2.26
N ASP A 61 -3.47 -1.42 -2.06
CA ASP A 61 -4.55 -2.18 -2.72
C ASP A 61 -4.47 -2.13 -4.26
N PRO A 62 -4.30 -0.95 -4.90
CA PRO A 62 -4.16 -0.90 -6.35
C PRO A 62 -2.97 -1.72 -6.84
N VAL A 63 -1.83 -1.66 -6.12
CA VAL A 63 -0.63 -2.42 -6.47
C VAL A 63 -0.90 -3.92 -6.33
N LEU A 64 -1.53 -4.33 -5.25
CA LEU A 64 -1.85 -5.73 -4.96
C LEU A 64 -2.83 -6.31 -6.01
N PHE A 65 -3.79 -5.51 -6.46
CA PHE A 65 -4.67 -5.86 -7.57
C PHE A 65 -3.89 -6.09 -8.88
N PHE A 66 -3.00 -5.18 -9.27
CA PHE A 66 -2.16 -5.36 -10.46
C PHE A 66 -1.21 -6.56 -10.33
N THR A 67 -0.68 -6.82 -9.13
CA THR A 67 0.15 -8.00 -8.87
C THR A 67 -0.65 -9.30 -9.06
N LEU A 68 -1.90 -9.34 -8.59
CA LEU A 68 -2.79 -10.50 -8.80
C LEU A 68 -3.11 -10.72 -10.28
N MET A 69 -3.44 -9.65 -11.00
CA MET A 69 -3.67 -9.71 -12.45
C MET A 69 -2.43 -10.21 -13.19
N TYR A 70 -1.25 -9.69 -12.83
CA TYR A 70 0.02 -10.11 -13.41
C TYR A 70 0.30 -11.59 -13.15
N ALA A 71 0.13 -12.06 -11.91
CA ALA A 71 0.27 -13.48 -11.57
C ALA A 71 -0.71 -14.36 -12.35
N GLY A 72 -1.96 -13.91 -12.51
CA GLY A 72 -2.96 -14.60 -13.33
C GLY A 72 -2.55 -14.72 -14.80
N CYS A 73 -1.97 -13.66 -15.38
CA CYS A 73 -1.44 -13.69 -16.74
C CYS A 73 -0.29 -14.70 -16.89
N ILE A 74 0.65 -14.75 -15.93
CA ILE A 74 1.75 -15.72 -15.93
C ILE A 74 1.18 -17.15 -15.90
N ILE A 75 0.24 -17.41 -14.99
CA ILE A 75 -0.37 -18.73 -14.83
C ILE A 75 -1.08 -19.14 -16.13
N MET A 76 -1.88 -18.25 -16.73
CA MET A 76 -2.55 -18.51 -18.00
C MET A 76 -1.57 -18.82 -19.13
N GLU A 77 -0.47 -18.08 -19.23
CA GLU A 77 0.56 -18.33 -20.24
C GLU A 77 1.23 -19.70 -20.05
N ILE A 78 1.48 -20.14 -18.82
CA ILE A 78 2.00 -21.48 -18.53
C ILE A 78 1.00 -22.57 -18.94
N PHE A 79 -0.29 -22.38 -18.65
CA PHE A 79 -1.32 -23.38 -18.98
C PHE A 79 -1.65 -23.46 -20.47
N LEU A 80 -1.55 -22.34 -21.19
CA LEU A 80 -1.86 -22.24 -22.62
C LEU A 80 -0.61 -22.28 -23.51
N TYR A 81 0.55 -22.65 -22.94
CA TYR A 81 1.81 -22.67 -23.65
C TYR A 81 1.78 -23.67 -24.82
N ASP A 82 1.96 -23.15 -26.03
CA ASP A 82 2.20 -23.91 -27.26
C ASP A 82 3.57 -23.52 -27.81
N GLU A 83 4.35 -24.48 -28.32
CA GLU A 83 5.72 -24.25 -28.82
C GLU A 83 5.77 -23.22 -29.98
N ASN A 84 4.65 -23.03 -30.68
CA ASN A 84 4.51 -22.04 -31.76
C ASN A 84 3.94 -20.69 -31.31
N SER A 85 3.64 -20.52 -30.02
CA SER A 85 3.06 -19.28 -29.50
C SER A 85 4.13 -18.23 -29.15
N ILE A 86 3.86 -16.96 -29.48
CA ILE A 86 4.72 -15.84 -29.09
C ILE A 86 4.44 -15.54 -27.62
N SER A 87 5.48 -15.59 -26.78
CA SER A 87 5.36 -15.23 -25.36
C SER A 87 4.98 -13.75 -25.20
N TYR A 88 3.85 -13.51 -24.53
CA TYR A 88 3.38 -12.16 -24.21
C TYR A 88 3.95 -11.67 -22.87
N LEU A 89 4.65 -12.53 -22.13
CA LEU A 89 5.20 -12.27 -20.79
C LEU A 89 5.97 -10.96 -20.70
N SER A 90 6.81 -10.66 -21.70
CA SER A 90 7.61 -9.43 -21.73
C SER A 90 6.73 -8.18 -21.78
N LEU A 91 5.70 -8.18 -22.63
CA LEU A 91 4.76 -7.07 -22.76
C LEU A 91 3.92 -6.91 -21.48
N VAL A 92 3.42 -8.02 -20.93
CA VAL A 92 2.64 -8.01 -19.68
C VAL A 92 3.50 -7.49 -18.51
N SER A 93 4.78 -7.87 -18.45
CA SER A 93 5.73 -7.38 -17.44
C SER A 93 5.92 -5.87 -17.52
N ILE A 94 6.07 -5.33 -18.73
CA ILE A 94 6.21 -3.88 -18.96
C ILE A 94 4.93 -3.15 -18.55
N LEU A 95 3.76 -3.65 -18.94
CA LEU A 95 2.47 -3.07 -18.56
C LEU A 95 2.27 -3.08 -17.04
N TYR A 96 2.66 -4.17 -16.37
CA TYR A 96 2.60 -4.27 -14.91
C TYR A 96 3.48 -3.20 -14.23
N ILE A 97 4.73 -3.05 -14.69
CA ILE A 97 5.66 -2.04 -14.15
C ILE A 97 5.11 -0.62 -14.35
N ILE A 98 4.65 -0.30 -15.57
CA ILE A 98 4.08 1.02 -15.89
C ILE A 98 2.86 1.30 -15.02
N SER A 99 1.92 0.35 -14.92
CA SER A 99 0.70 0.51 -14.13
C SER A 99 1.02 0.73 -12.65
N THR A 100 1.96 -0.05 -12.10
CA THR A 100 2.41 0.09 -10.71
C THR A 100 3.03 1.46 -10.45
N ILE A 101 3.89 1.95 -11.36
CA ILE A 101 4.48 3.28 -11.27
C ILE A 101 3.40 4.36 -11.33
N ILE A 102 2.42 4.24 -12.24
CA ILE A 102 1.30 5.19 -12.35
C ILE A 102 0.52 5.25 -11.04
N CYS A 103 0.20 4.11 -10.40
CA CYS A 103 -0.48 4.09 -9.11
C CYS A 103 0.31 4.82 -8.01
N ILE A 104 1.61 4.53 -7.89
CA ILE A 104 2.48 5.15 -6.89
C ILE A 104 2.60 6.66 -7.15
N CYS A 105 2.76 7.06 -8.41
CA CYS A 105 2.84 8.47 -8.82
C CYS A 105 1.52 9.20 -8.59
N TYR A 106 0.38 8.63 -8.98
CA TYR A 106 -0.94 9.19 -8.72
C TYR A 106 -1.13 9.43 -7.22
N LYS A 107 -0.73 8.46 -6.40
CA LYS A 107 -0.80 8.60 -4.94
C LYS A 107 0.10 9.70 -4.40
N SER A 108 1.32 9.81 -4.93
CA SER A 108 2.31 10.78 -4.47
C SER A 108 1.96 12.22 -4.88
N PHE A 109 1.48 12.43 -6.10
CA PHE A 109 1.29 13.76 -6.69
C PHE A 109 -0.15 14.29 -6.61
N TYR A 110 -1.14 13.43 -6.85
CA TYR A 110 -2.53 13.84 -7.04
C TYR A 110 -3.42 13.56 -5.85
N HIS A 111 -3.00 12.68 -4.94
CA HIS A 111 -3.79 12.42 -3.75
C HIS A 111 -3.75 13.60 -2.79
N ARG A 112 -4.88 13.83 -2.11
CA ARG A 112 -5.11 14.95 -1.16
C ARG A 112 -4.04 15.08 -0.08
N TYR A 113 -3.30 14.00 0.17
CA TYR A 113 -2.16 13.92 1.07
C TYR A 113 -0.88 13.74 0.27
N ARG A 114 -0.16 14.84 0.04
CA ARG A 114 1.13 14.81 -0.64
C ARG A 114 2.16 14.09 0.21
N TYR A 115 2.36 12.82 -0.08
CA TYR A 115 3.49 12.04 0.43
C TYR A 115 4.56 11.95 -0.66
N ASN A 116 5.83 11.99 -0.25
CA ASN A 116 6.93 11.74 -1.18
C ASN A 116 6.80 10.34 -1.77
N LEU A 117 7.30 10.15 -2.99
CA LEU A 117 7.25 8.89 -3.72
C LEU A 117 7.87 7.73 -2.90
N PHE A 118 8.98 7.99 -2.19
CA PHE A 118 9.59 7.04 -1.27
C PHE A 118 8.69 6.62 -0.11
N THR A 119 7.91 7.55 0.44
CA THR A 119 6.97 7.25 1.52
C THR A 119 5.81 6.39 0.99
N CYS A 120 5.33 6.65 -0.23
CA CYS A 120 4.33 5.82 -0.90
C CYS A 120 4.86 4.38 -1.12
N ILE A 121 6.08 4.22 -1.61
CA ILE A 121 6.72 2.90 -1.76
C ILE A 121 6.78 2.17 -0.42
N LYS A 122 7.22 2.85 0.65
CA LYS A 122 7.25 2.27 2.00
C LYS A 122 5.88 1.86 2.51
N LEU A 123 4.83 2.65 2.22
CA LEU A 123 3.44 2.32 2.55
C LEU A 123 2.98 1.05 1.84
N VAL A 124 3.26 0.91 0.54
CA VAL A 124 2.96 -0.30 -0.24
C VAL A 124 3.69 -1.52 0.35
N ILE A 125 4.99 -1.40 0.64
CA ILE A 125 5.78 -2.50 1.23
C ILE A 125 5.23 -2.88 2.61
N PHE A 126 4.91 -1.88 3.44
CA PHE A 126 4.32 -2.09 4.75
C PHE A 126 2.98 -2.83 4.63
N TYR A 127 2.11 -2.42 3.69
CA TYR A 127 0.82 -3.04 3.46
C TYR A 127 0.94 -4.51 3.05
N ILE A 128 1.78 -4.80 2.06
CA ILE A 128 2.01 -6.17 1.58
C ILE A 128 2.49 -7.06 2.75
N ARG A 129 3.47 -6.59 3.52
CA ARG A 129 3.96 -7.32 4.71
C ARG A 129 2.88 -7.53 5.76
N PHE A 130 2.05 -6.50 5.99
CA PHE A 130 0.93 -6.56 6.92
C PHE A 130 -0.10 -7.61 6.50
N ARG A 131 -0.55 -7.58 5.23
CA ARG A 131 -1.51 -8.54 4.68
C ARG A 131 -0.99 -9.97 4.72
N ILE A 132 0.27 -10.20 4.34
CA ILE A 132 0.90 -11.53 4.44
C ILE A 132 0.87 -12.02 5.89
N LYS A 133 1.24 -11.17 6.85
CA LYS A 133 1.26 -11.53 8.27
C LYS A 133 -0.14 -11.80 8.84
N GLU A 134 -1.16 -11.05 8.42
CA GLU A 134 -2.54 -11.31 8.83
C GLU A 134 -3.03 -12.66 8.31
N HIS A 135 -2.82 -12.95 7.03
CA HIS A 135 -3.21 -14.24 6.45
C HIS A 135 -2.46 -15.42 7.09
N LEU A 136 -1.16 -15.28 7.39
CA LEU A 136 -0.38 -16.32 8.07
C LEU A 136 -0.77 -16.54 9.54
N LYS A 137 -1.34 -15.54 10.22
CA LYS A 137 -1.84 -15.70 11.60
C LYS A 137 -3.21 -16.38 11.67
N GLN A 138 -3.93 -16.43 10.56
CA GLN A 138 -5.24 -17.07 10.45
C GLN A 138 -5.13 -18.55 10.03
N LEU A 139 -3.94 -19.01 9.64
CA LEU A 139 -3.58 -20.41 9.43
C LEU A 139 -3.07 -21.04 10.74
#